data_AF-A0A7K3MC06-F1
#
_entry.id   AF-A0A7K3MC06-F1
#
_cell.length_a   1.000
_cell.length_b   1.000
_cell.length_c   1.000
_cell.angle_alpha   90.00
_cell.angle_beta   90.00
_cell.angle_gamma   90.00
#
_symmetry.space_group_name_H-M   'P 1'
#
loop_
_entity.id
_entity.type
_entity.pdbx_description
1 polymer ?
#
loop_
_entity_poly.entity_id
_entity_poly.type
_entity_poly.pdbx_seq_one_letter_code
_entity_poly.pdbx_strand_id
1 'polypeptide(L)'
;MTPAAQIADITDLIRTGPHGLKDWPADLRVIARRERAHPGAQLSLFEQHAGWRFHLFATNIPRSLPSGHANRVLNNLAYLDALDRSHARVEDRIRCAKSMGLTRLPSHGFDRNKAWMTASALAQTLLAWLAQLGLDGELAKAEPDTIRHRLLHVAAKLVRGARRRRLEIDQTWPWTTDLVRAIHRIQVLPAPG
;
A
#
# COMPACT_ATOMS: atom_id res chain seq x y z
N MET A 1 28.94 6.77 10.83
CA MET A 1 27.82 7.13 9.92
C MET A 1 26.64 7.54 10.79
N THR A 2 26.24 8.81 10.78
CA THR A 2 25.11 9.29 11.60
C THR A 2 23.80 8.67 11.08
N PRO A 3 22.96 8.05 11.92
CA PRO A 3 21.73 7.41 11.44
C PRO A 3 20.77 8.45 10.84
N ALA A 4 20.15 8.10 9.70
CA ALA A 4 19.27 8.99 8.95
C ALA A 4 17.99 9.39 9.71
N ALA A 5 17.55 8.55 10.64
CA ALA A 5 16.42 8.81 11.53
C ALA A 5 16.64 8.12 12.89
N GLN A 6 15.94 8.60 13.91
CA GLN A 6 15.97 8.07 15.27
C GLN A 6 14.55 7.86 15.78
N ILE A 7 14.32 6.76 16.49
CA ILE A 7 12.99 6.32 16.88
C ILE A 7 12.99 6.02 18.39
N ALA A 8 11.95 6.46 19.10
CA ALA A 8 11.76 6.22 20.51
C ALA A 8 10.29 5.89 20.82
N ASP A 9 10.08 4.99 21.79
CA ASP A 9 8.77 4.81 22.43
C ASP A 9 8.64 5.88 23.51
N ILE A 10 7.69 6.79 23.36
CA ILE A 10 7.45 7.91 24.28
C ILE A 10 6.20 7.71 25.13
N THR A 11 5.63 6.50 25.13
CA THR A 11 4.37 6.20 25.81
C THR A 11 4.40 6.57 27.29
N ASP A 12 5.53 6.34 27.96
CA ASP A 12 5.68 6.60 29.39
C ASP A 12 5.70 8.12 29.69
N LEU A 13 6.14 8.95 28.74
CA LEU A 13 6.02 10.42 28.85
C LEU A 13 4.56 10.88 28.75
N ILE A 14 3.75 10.19 27.93
CA ILE A 14 2.32 10.51 27.75
C ILE A 14 1.49 10.01 28.93
N ARG A 15 1.83 8.87 29.53
CA ARG A 15 1.07 8.31 30.65
C ARG A 15 1.41 8.95 31.98
N THR A 16 2.71 9.07 32.27
CA THR A 16 3.20 9.42 33.61
C THR A 16 4.03 10.69 33.65
N GLY A 17 4.18 11.38 32.51
CA GLY A 17 4.93 12.63 32.45
C GLY A 17 4.22 13.82 33.12
N PRO A 18 4.88 14.97 33.22
CA PRO A 18 4.34 16.18 33.86
C PRO A 18 3.02 16.69 33.25
N HIS A 19 2.76 16.33 31.99
CA HIS A 19 1.54 16.64 31.24
C HIS A 19 0.81 15.36 30.81
N GLY A 20 0.92 14.30 31.61
CA GLY A 20 0.37 13.00 31.28
C GLY A 20 -1.16 13.00 31.13
N LEU A 21 -1.66 12.19 30.21
CA LEU A 21 -3.09 12.00 29.96
C LEU A 21 -3.61 10.88 30.85
N LYS A 22 -4.37 11.24 31.89
CA LYS A 22 -4.88 10.30 32.93
C LYS A 22 -5.66 9.10 32.36
N ASP A 23 -6.38 9.31 31.27
CA ASP A 23 -7.24 8.30 30.63
C ASP A 23 -6.60 7.67 29.38
N TRP A 24 -5.27 7.73 29.25
CA TRP A 24 -4.59 7.12 28.11
C TRP A 24 -4.71 5.60 28.14
N PRO A 25 -5.16 4.93 27.05
CA PRO A 25 -5.38 3.49 27.05
C PRO A 25 -4.11 2.70 27.37
N ALA A 26 -4.26 1.66 28.21
CA ALA A 26 -3.16 0.85 28.71
C ALA A 26 -2.46 0.01 27.62
N ASP A 27 -3.17 -0.31 26.54
CA ASP A 27 -2.68 -1.05 25.37
C ASP A 27 -2.13 -0.13 24.27
N LEU A 28 -2.41 1.17 24.32
CA LEU A 28 -1.99 2.12 23.30
C LEU A 28 -0.61 2.71 23.60
N ARG A 29 0.30 2.58 22.63
CA ARG A 29 1.65 3.12 22.64
C ARG A 29 1.77 4.29 21.68
N VAL A 30 2.71 5.19 21.94
CA VAL A 30 3.08 6.27 21.01
C VAL A 30 4.57 6.19 20.70
N ILE A 31 4.87 6.13 19.41
CA ILE A 31 6.21 6.04 18.88
C ILE A 31 6.54 7.37 18.20
N ALA A 32 7.69 7.94 18.54
CA ALA A 32 8.21 9.15 17.93
C ALA A 32 9.39 8.81 17.03
N ARG A 33 9.31 9.23 15.77
CA ARG A 33 10.41 9.28 14.81
C ARG A 33 10.88 10.72 14.70
N ARG A 34 12.20 10.92 14.69
CA ARG A 34 12.81 12.17 14.23
C ARG A 34 13.77 11.92 13.09
N GLU A 35 13.77 12.81 12.11
CA GLU A 35 14.69 12.78 10.98
C GLU A 35 15.19 14.19 10.64
N ARG A 36 16.33 14.28 9.95
CA ARG A 36 16.80 15.59 9.50
C ARG A 36 15.84 16.12 8.45
N ALA A 37 15.48 17.38 8.59
CA ALA A 37 14.66 18.05 7.59
C ALA A 37 15.41 18.04 6.25
N HIS A 38 14.74 17.56 5.21
CA HIS A 38 15.25 17.68 3.84
C HIS A 38 15.02 19.10 3.31
N PRO A 39 15.82 19.55 2.34
CA PRO A 39 15.61 20.84 1.70
C PRO A 39 14.16 20.98 1.18
N GLY A 40 13.49 22.07 1.55
CA GLY A 40 12.10 22.34 1.14
C GLY A 40 11.01 21.75 2.04
N ALA A 41 11.36 21.04 3.12
CA ALA A 41 10.36 20.60 4.10
C ALA A 41 9.68 21.82 4.79
N GLN A 42 8.35 21.84 4.81
CA GLN A 42 7.60 22.78 5.64
C GLN A 42 7.66 22.33 7.09
N LEU A 43 8.50 23.00 7.87
CA LEU A 43 8.70 22.73 9.30
C LEU A 43 7.88 23.70 10.13
N SER A 44 7.28 23.19 11.21
CA SER A 44 6.76 24.04 12.29
C SER A 44 7.89 24.86 12.94
N LEU A 45 7.54 25.93 13.66
CA LEU A 45 8.53 26.75 14.38
C LEU A 45 9.42 25.92 15.33
N PHE A 46 8.84 24.91 15.99
CA PHE A 46 9.58 24.02 16.89
C PHE A 46 10.57 23.11 16.14
N GLU A 47 10.18 22.60 14.98
CA GLU A 47 11.03 21.77 14.12
C GLU A 47 12.18 22.58 13.49
N GLN A 48 11.91 23.83 13.10
CA GLN A 48 12.95 24.76 12.61
C GLN A 48 13.99 25.01 13.70
N HIS A 49 13.55 25.31 14.93
CA HIS A 49 14.46 25.54 16.05
C HIS A 49 15.27 24.30 16.42
N ALA A 50 14.65 23.12 16.40
CA ALA A 50 15.33 21.86 16.71
C ALA A 50 16.22 21.35 15.57
N GLY A 51 16.00 21.77 14.33
CA GLY A 51 16.66 21.22 13.14
C GLY A 51 16.32 19.75 12.87
N TRP A 52 15.13 19.32 13.31
CA TRP A 52 14.59 17.97 13.19
C TRP A 52 13.12 18.05 12.79
N ARG A 53 12.70 17.15 11.90
CA ARG A 53 11.29 16.87 11.63
C ARG A 53 10.83 15.74 12.54
N PHE A 54 9.67 15.89 13.16
CA PHE A 54 9.10 14.88 14.05
C PHE A 54 7.85 14.25 13.40
N HIS A 55 7.73 12.94 13.54
CA HIS A 55 6.55 12.19 13.15
C HIS A 55 6.18 11.26 14.30
N LEU A 56 4.93 11.35 14.77
CA LEU A 56 4.43 10.54 15.88
C LEU A 56 3.28 9.68 15.38
N PHE A 57 3.27 8.41 15.77
CA PHE A 57 2.16 7.51 15.49
C PHE A 57 1.81 6.69 16.72
N ALA A 58 0.53 6.34 16.84
CA ALA A 58 0.01 5.50 17.90
C ALA A 58 -0.17 4.05 17.41
N THR A 59 0.09 3.07 18.28
CA THR A 59 -0.08 1.65 17.95
C THR A 59 -0.49 0.84 19.17
N ASN A 60 -1.37 -0.14 18.99
CA ASN A 60 -1.72 -1.12 20.02
C ASN A 60 -0.88 -2.42 19.90
N ILE A 61 0.18 -2.42 19.10
CA ILE A 61 1.11 -3.54 19.01
C ILE A 61 1.86 -3.67 20.35
N PRO A 62 1.70 -4.79 21.09
CA PRO A 62 2.24 -4.91 22.43
C PRO A 62 3.77 -4.99 22.41
N ARG A 63 4.41 -4.55 23.50
CA ARG A 63 5.87 -4.68 23.68
C ARG A 63 6.31 -6.15 23.74
N SER A 64 5.43 -7.05 24.18
CA SER A 64 5.64 -8.50 24.15
C SER A 64 4.32 -9.25 24.00
N LEU A 65 4.37 -10.38 23.32
CA LEU A 65 3.42 -11.49 23.37
C LEU A 65 3.86 -12.54 24.40
N PRO A 66 2.94 -13.41 24.84
CA PRO A 66 3.24 -14.50 25.79
C PRO A 66 4.30 -15.51 25.27
N SER A 67 4.41 -15.69 23.96
CA SER A 67 5.34 -16.64 23.32
C SER A 67 6.57 -15.93 22.74
N GLY A 68 7.75 -16.20 23.33
CA GLY A 68 8.97 -15.37 23.23
C GLY A 68 9.60 -15.11 21.85
N HIS A 69 9.25 -15.82 20.79
CA HIS A 69 9.87 -15.61 19.46
C HIS A 69 9.30 -14.40 18.70
N ALA A 70 8.04 -14.05 18.91
CA ALA A 70 7.41 -12.89 18.28
C ALA A 70 7.79 -11.56 18.97
N ASN A 71 8.27 -11.62 20.22
CA ASN A 71 8.57 -10.43 21.04
C ASN A 71 9.69 -9.58 20.48
N ARG A 72 10.66 -10.22 19.80
CA ARG A 72 11.81 -9.53 19.21
C ARG A 72 11.43 -8.66 18.02
N VAL A 73 10.36 -9.01 17.28
CA VAL A 73 9.86 -8.23 16.14
C VAL A 73 8.93 -7.12 16.63
N LEU A 74 8.06 -7.42 17.60
CA LEU A 74 7.03 -6.47 18.07
C LEU A 74 7.57 -5.35 18.98
N ASN A 75 8.68 -5.59 19.69
CA ASN A 75 9.39 -4.54 20.42
C ASN A 75 10.44 -3.79 19.56
N ASN A 76 10.59 -4.16 18.29
CA ASN A 76 11.54 -3.50 17.41
C ASN A 76 10.93 -2.19 16.89
N LEU A 77 11.40 -1.07 17.43
CA LEU A 77 10.92 0.26 17.03
C LEU A 77 11.16 0.57 15.54
N ALA A 78 12.23 0.03 14.95
CA ALA A 78 12.49 0.17 13.52
C ALA A 78 11.47 -0.61 12.67
N TYR A 79 10.98 -1.75 13.16
CA TYR A 79 9.90 -2.49 12.52
C TYR A 79 8.58 -1.71 12.58
N LEU A 80 8.23 -1.16 13.74
CA LEU A 80 7.02 -0.34 13.90
C LEU A 80 7.05 0.90 13.01
N ASP A 81 8.19 1.60 12.93
CA ASP A 81 8.40 2.72 12.02
C ASP A 81 8.25 2.31 10.55
N ALA A 82 8.80 1.17 10.15
CA ALA A 82 8.67 0.68 8.79
C ALA A 82 7.21 0.31 8.45
N LEU A 83 6.48 -0.24 9.42
CA LEU A 83 5.06 -0.56 9.29
C LEU A 83 4.23 0.72 9.15
N ASP A 84 4.45 1.72 9.99
CA ASP A 84 3.77 3.01 9.90
C ASP A 84 4.05 3.70 8.56
N ARG A 85 5.31 3.76 8.13
CA ARG A 85 5.66 4.31 6.81
C ARG A 85 5.05 3.52 5.65
N SER A 86 4.74 2.24 5.85
CA SER A 86 4.03 1.45 4.84
C SER A 86 2.58 1.90 4.65
N HIS A 87 2.01 2.68 5.58
CA HIS A 87 0.68 3.28 5.44
C HIS A 87 0.57 4.20 4.23
N ALA A 88 1.68 4.81 3.78
CA ALA A 88 1.72 5.56 2.52
C ALA A 88 1.27 4.72 1.31
N ARG A 89 1.42 3.39 1.37
CA ARG A 89 0.90 2.49 0.33
C ARG A 89 -0.62 2.49 0.30
N VAL A 90 -1.30 2.60 1.45
CA VAL A 90 -2.77 2.66 1.52
C VAL A 90 -3.27 3.94 0.87
N GLU A 91 -2.66 5.07 1.20
CA GLU A 91 -3.00 6.37 0.60
C GLU A 91 -2.83 6.35 -0.92
N ASP A 92 -1.73 5.75 -1.39
CA ASP A 92 -1.46 5.58 -2.81
C ASP A 92 -2.50 4.68 -3.51
N ARG A 93 -2.97 3.63 -2.85
CA ARG A 93 -4.05 2.76 -3.36
C ARG A 93 -5.39 3.48 -3.38
N ILE A 94 -5.70 4.30 -2.37
CA ILE A 94 -6.91 5.16 -2.36
C ILE A 94 -6.86 6.17 -3.51
N ARG A 95 -5.70 6.75 -3.79
CA ARG A 95 -5.50 7.62 -4.95
C ARG A 95 -5.74 6.87 -6.25
N CYS A 96 -5.16 5.68 -6.42
CA CYS A 96 -5.40 4.82 -7.59
C CYS A 96 -6.87 4.42 -7.75
N ALA A 97 -7.61 4.24 -6.65
CA ALA A 97 -9.02 3.90 -6.67
C ALA A 97 -9.89 4.94 -7.39
N LYS A 98 -9.48 6.22 -7.38
CA LYS A 98 -10.15 7.30 -8.11
C LYS A 98 -10.12 7.08 -9.63
N SER A 99 -8.97 6.66 -10.17
CA SER A 99 -8.82 6.24 -11.57
C SER A 99 -9.58 4.94 -11.90
N MET A 100 -10.06 4.21 -10.88
CA MET A 100 -10.82 2.96 -11.00
C MET A 100 -12.33 3.15 -10.74
N GLY A 101 -12.83 4.37 -10.93
CA GLY A 101 -14.26 4.68 -10.89
C GLY A 101 -14.77 5.22 -9.56
N LEU A 102 -13.91 5.47 -8.57
CA LEU A 102 -14.34 6.07 -7.29
C LEU A 102 -14.28 7.60 -7.24
N THR A 103 -13.91 8.27 -8.34
CA THR A 103 -13.96 9.75 -8.41
C THR A 103 -15.41 10.27 -8.33
N ARG A 104 -16.35 9.59 -9.00
CA ARG A 104 -17.78 9.92 -8.99
C ARG A 104 -18.60 8.64 -9.02
N LEU A 105 -19.60 8.57 -8.15
CA LEU A 105 -20.52 7.43 -8.12
C LEU A 105 -21.54 7.54 -9.29
N PRO A 106 -21.93 6.43 -9.92
CA PRO A 106 -22.73 6.43 -11.15
C PRO A 106 -24.22 6.67 -10.92
N SER A 107 -24.69 6.73 -9.66
CA SER A 107 -26.10 6.84 -9.35
C SER A 107 -26.36 7.68 -8.09
N HIS A 108 -27.58 8.18 -7.94
CA HIS A 108 -28.08 8.73 -6.68
C HIS A 108 -28.56 7.64 -5.69
N GLY A 109 -28.73 6.39 -6.16
CA GLY A 109 -29.22 5.28 -5.33
C GLY A 109 -28.10 4.58 -4.56
N PHE A 110 -28.28 4.40 -3.25
CA PHE A 110 -27.29 3.79 -2.37
C PHE A 110 -26.90 2.36 -2.80
N ASP A 111 -27.86 1.49 -3.06
CA ASP A 111 -27.59 0.08 -3.41
C ASP A 111 -26.80 -0.06 -4.71
N ARG A 112 -27.10 0.77 -5.72
CA ARG A 112 -26.35 0.82 -6.98
C ARG A 112 -24.91 1.26 -6.73
N ASN A 113 -24.71 2.27 -5.88
CA ASN A 113 -23.38 2.73 -5.53
C ASN A 113 -22.60 1.73 -4.67
N LYS A 114 -23.28 0.95 -3.82
CA LYS A 114 -22.66 -0.16 -3.07
C LYS A 114 -22.14 -1.24 -4.02
N ALA A 115 -22.94 -1.64 -5.01
CA ALA A 115 -22.52 -2.57 -6.05
C ALA A 115 -21.33 -2.01 -6.85
N TRP A 116 -21.37 -0.72 -7.21
CA TRP A 116 -20.27 -0.04 -7.90
C TRP A 116 -18.97 -0.03 -7.08
N MET A 117 -19.04 0.34 -5.81
CA MET A 117 -17.87 0.33 -4.91
C MET A 117 -17.29 -1.08 -4.78
N THR A 118 -18.13 -2.11 -4.74
CA THR A 118 -17.69 -3.51 -4.69
C THR A 118 -16.95 -3.89 -5.98
N ALA A 119 -17.47 -3.50 -7.15
CA ALA A 119 -16.80 -3.71 -8.43
C ALA A 119 -15.46 -2.97 -8.52
N SER A 120 -15.40 -1.71 -8.08
CA SER A 120 -14.15 -0.93 -8.02
C SER A 120 -13.11 -1.54 -7.07
N ALA A 121 -13.55 -2.07 -5.92
CA ALA A 121 -12.66 -2.77 -4.99
C ALA A 121 -12.12 -4.07 -5.60
N LEU A 122 -12.98 -4.87 -6.24
CA LEU A 122 -12.57 -6.07 -6.97
C LEU A 122 -11.54 -5.75 -8.07
N ALA A 123 -11.78 -4.69 -8.85
CA ALA A 123 -10.87 -4.26 -9.89
C ALA A 123 -9.50 -3.84 -9.32
N GLN A 124 -9.45 -3.16 -8.18
CA GLN A 124 -8.19 -2.83 -7.49
C GLN A 124 -7.45 -4.08 -7.02
N THR A 125 -8.16 -5.06 -6.44
CA THR A 125 -7.58 -6.32 -6.01
C THR A 125 -7.01 -7.09 -7.20
N LEU A 126 -7.76 -7.22 -8.30
CA LEU A 126 -7.29 -7.89 -9.53
C LEU A 126 -6.06 -7.20 -10.11
N LEU A 127 -6.03 -5.87 -10.13
CA LEU A 127 -4.88 -5.11 -10.63
C LEU A 127 -3.65 -5.27 -9.72
N ALA A 128 -3.84 -5.30 -8.40
CA ALA A 128 -2.77 -5.57 -7.45
C ALA A 128 -2.16 -6.96 -7.65
N TRP A 129 -3.00 -7.99 -7.83
CA TRP A 129 -2.54 -9.35 -8.15
C TRP A 129 -1.86 -9.42 -9.51
N LEU A 130 -2.40 -8.76 -10.54
CA LEU A 130 -1.75 -8.68 -11.85
C LEU A 130 -0.34 -8.08 -11.73
N ALA A 131 -0.21 -6.95 -11.02
CA ALA A 131 1.08 -6.30 -10.80
C ALA A 131 2.05 -7.20 -10.02
N GLN A 132 1.57 -7.92 -9.01
CA GLN A 132 2.41 -8.76 -8.15
C GLN A 132 2.84 -10.08 -8.82
N LEU A 133 1.96 -10.69 -9.61
CA LEU A 133 2.16 -12.04 -10.15
C LEU A 133 2.53 -12.07 -11.64
N GLY A 134 2.03 -11.10 -12.41
CA GLY A 134 2.16 -11.09 -13.87
C GLY A 134 3.17 -10.07 -14.40
N LEU A 135 3.41 -8.96 -13.70
CA LEU A 135 4.19 -7.83 -14.22
C LEU A 135 5.57 -7.72 -13.58
N ASP A 136 6.50 -7.07 -14.29
CA ASP A 136 7.83 -6.70 -13.78
C ASP A 136 8.21 -5.27 -14.18
N GLY A 137 9.36 -4.82 -13.67
CA GLY A 137 9.97 -3.54 -14.00
C GLY A 137 9.00 -2.36 -13.78
N GLU A 138 8.92 -1.50 -14.79
CA GLU A 138 8.08 -0.31 -14.76
C GLU A 138 6.58 -0.63 -14.81
N LEU A 139 6.18 -1.74 -15.45
CA LEU A 139 4.77 -2.14 -15.50
C LEU A 139 4.26 -2.60 -14.13
N ALA A 140 5.08 -3.28 -13.32
CA ALA A 140 4.68 -3.67 -11.96
C ALA A 140 4.45 -2.46 -11.02
N LYS A 141 5.04 -1.30 -11.36
CA LYS A 141 4.92 -0.04 -10.60
C LYS A 141 3.97 0.96 -11.27
N ALA A 142 3.41 0.62 -12.42
CA ALA A 142 2.66 1.56 -13.24
C ALA A 142 1.30 1.90 -12.62
N GLU A 143 0.87 3.14 -12.86
CA GLU A 143 -0.46 3.61 -12.50
C GLU A 143 -1.57 2.84 -13.23
N PRO A 144 -2.79 2.74 -12.65
CA PRO A 144 -3.91 2.03 -13.28
C PRO A 144 -4.22 2.49 -14.70
N ASP A 145 -4.09 3.78 -14.99
CA ASP A 145 -4.36 4.32 -16.33
C ASP A 145 -3.33 3.84 -17.36
N THR A 146 -2.07 3.68 -16.95
CA THR A 146 -1.02 3.12 -17.80
C THR A 146 -1.27 1.64 -18.06
N ILE A 147 -1.62 0.86 -17.04
CA ILE A 147 -1.98 -0.55 -17.23
C ILE A 147 -3.21 -0.68 -18.11
N ARG A 148 -4.23 0.16 -17.91
CA ARG A 148 -5.43 0.17 -18.73
C ARG A 148 -5.08 0.38 -20.19
N HIS A 149 -4.34 1.45 -20.49
CA HIS A 149 -3.98 1.79 -21.86
C HIS A 149 -3.09 0.72 -22.49
N ARG A 150 -2.03 0.26 -21.81
CA ARG A 150 -1.04 -0.65 -22.39
C ARG A 150 -1.52 -2.10 -22.50
N LEU A 151 -2.17 -2.61 -21.47
CA LEU A 151 -2.45 -4.05 -21.33
C LEU A 151 -3.92 -4.41 -21.43
N LEU A 152 -4.84 -3.53 -21.01
CA LEU A 152 -6.28 -3.84 -20.93
C LEU A 152 -7.12 -3.21 -22.04
N HIS A 153 -6.54 -2.36 -22.88
CA HIS A 153 -7.21 -1.72 -24.02
C HIS A 153 -6.89 -2.40 -25.37
N VAL A 154 -5.98 -3.37 -25.39
CA VAL A 154 -5.62 -4.08 -26.62
C VAL A 154 -6.83 -4.79 -27.23
N ALA A 155 -6.94 -4.78 -28.55
CA ALA A 155 -7.90 -5.60 -29.26
C ALA A 155 -7.54 -7.09 -29.06
N ALA A 156 -8.47 -7.86 -28.51
CA ALA A 156 -8.28 -9.28 -28.31
C ALA A 156 -9.59 -10.08 -28.50
N LYS A 157 -9.44 -11.32 -28.94
CA LYS A 157 -10.54 -12.27 -29.14
C LYS A 157 -10.32 -13.52 -28.30
N LEU A 158 -11.30 -13.86 -27.46
CA LEU A 158 -11.28 -15.12 -26.72
C LEU A 158 -11.91 -16.22 -27.60
N VAL A 159 -11.08 -17.12 -28.11
CA VAL A 159 -11.50 -18.23 -28.96
C VAL A 159 -11.53 -19.52 -28.14
N ARG A 160 -12.55 -20.35 -28.37
CA ARG A 160 -12.69 -21.68 -27.76
C ARG A 160 -12.57 -22.75 -28.83
N GLY A 161 -11.65 -23.69 -28.66
CA GLY A 161 -11.46 -24.80 -29.59
C GLY A 161 -10.74 -25.96 -28.91
N ALA A 162 -11.09 -27.20 -29.30
CA ALA A 162 -10.48 -28.43 -28.76
C ALA A 162 -10.40 -28.46 -27.21
N ARG A 163 -11.48 -28.08 -26.54
CA ARG A 163 -11.59 -27.97 -25.06
C ARG A 163 -10.60 -26.98 -24.41
N ARG A 164 -9.93 -26.12 -25.18
CA ARG A 164 -9.03 -25.07 -24.69
C ARG A 164 -9.58 -23.68 -25.03
N ARG A 165 -9.24 -22.69 -24.20
CA ARG A 165 -9.46 -21.26 -24.46
C ARG A 165 -8.15 -20.65 -24.91
N ARG A 166 -8.17 -19.85 -25.97
CA ARG A 166 -7.02 -19.11 -26.49
C ARG A 166 -7.40 -17.63 -26.56
N LEU A 167 -6.51 -16.76 -26.12
CA LEU A 167 -6.67 -15.32 -26.28
C LEU A 167 -5.83 -14.90 -27.47
N GLU A 168 -6.48 -14.55 -28.58
CA GLU A 168 -5.84 -13.97 -29.75
C GLU A 168 -5.69 -12.47 -29.52
N ILE A 169 -4.47 -11.96 -29.58
CA ILE A 169 -4.11 -10.57 -29.30
C ILE A 169 -3.54 -9.97 -30.58
N ASP A 170 -3.84 -8.70 -30.85
CA ASP A 170 -3.25 -7.97 -31.97
C ASP A 170 -1.71 -7.99 -31.90
N GLN A 171 -1.07 -8.50 -32.95
CA GLN A 171 0.38 -8.62 -33.02
C GLN A 171 1.09 -7.27 -33.21
N THR A 172 0.39 -6.27 -33.73
CA THR A 172 0.94 -4.94 -34.01
C THR A 172 0.84 -3.98 -32.83
N TRP A 173 0.13 -4.38 -31.77
CA TRP A 173 -0.01 -3.55 -30.57
C TRP A 173 1.34 -3.42 -29.83
N PRO A 174 1.78 -2.19 -29.46
CA PRO A 174 3.13 -1.97 -28.96
C PRO A 174 3.53 -2.75 -27.71
N TRP A 175 2.55 -3.17 -26.90
CA TRP A 175 2.77 -3.86 -25.61
C TRP A 175 2.35 -5.33 -25.64
N THR A 176 2.17 -5.93 -26.83
CA THR A 176 1.76 -7.34 -26.95
C THR A 176 2.76 -8.28 -26.28
N THR A 177 4.05 -8.04 -26.41
CA THR A 177 5.09 -8.84 -25.75
C THR A 177 4.96 -8.82 -24.23
N ASP A 178 4.67 -7.65 -23.65
CA ASP A 178 4.49 -7.50 -22.20
C ASP A 178 3.23 -8.23 -21.72
N LEU A 179 2.12 -8.10 -22.45
CA LEU A 179 0.88 -8.78 -22.11
C LEU A 179 1.00 -10.31 -22.20
N VAL A 180 1.61 -10.82 -23.28
CA VAL A 180 1.84 -12.26 -23.45
C VAL A 180 2.74 -12.80 -22.35
N ARG A 181 3.81 -12.07 -21.99
CA ARG A 181 4.68 -12.43 -20.87
C ARG A 181 3.90 -12.50 -19.55
N ALA A 182 3.06 -11.50 -19.29
CA ALA A 182 2.26 -11.45 -18.07
C ALA A 182 1.30 -12.65 -17.95
N ILE A 183 0.59 -12.97 -19.05
CA ILE A 183 -0.29 -14.14 -19.11
C ILE A 183 0.49 -15.42 -18.87
N HIS A 184 1.63 -15.60 -19.54
CA HIS A 184 2.47 -16.78 -19.38
C HIS A 184 2.93 -16.96 -17.93
N ARG A 185 3.40 -15.89 -17.27
CA ARG A 185 3.81 -15.93 -15.85
C ARG A 185 2.69 -16.39 -14.94
N ILE A 186 1.48 -15.88 -15.14
CA ILE A 186 0.31 -16.26 -14.34
C ILE A 186 -0.07 -17.73 -14.61
N GLN A 187 0.01 -18.20 -15.85
CA GLN A 187 -0.36 -19.56 -16.23
C GLN A 187 0.59 -20.65 -15.71
N VAL A 188 1.85 -20.31 -15.45
CA VAL A 188 2.85 -21.26 -14.92
C VAL A 188 2.92 -21.27 -13.39
N LEU A 189 2.10 -20.47 -12.70
CA LEU A 189 2.04 -20.51 -11.25
C LEU A 189 1.56 -21.90 -10.79
N PRO A 190 2.13 -22.42 -9.69
CA PRO A 190 1.67 -23.68 -9.12
C PRO A 190 0.21 -23.55 -8.69
N ALA A 191 -0.55 -24.65 -8.79
CA ALA A 191 -1.89 -24.70 -8.22
C ALA A 191 -1.79 -24.41 -6.71
N PRO A 192 -2.74 -23.64 -6.15
CA PRO A 192 -2.80 -23.45 -4.70
C PRO A 192 -2.91 -24.83 -4.05
N GLY A 193 -1.96 -25.12 -3.15
CA GLY A 193 -1.93 -26.35 -2.35
C GLY A 193 -2.93 -26.32 -1.20
#